data_AF-A0A3Q3JAK7-F1
#
_entry.id   AF-A0A3Q3JAK7-F1
#
_cell.length_a   1.000
_cell.length_b   1.000
_cell.length_c   1.000
_cell.angle_alpha   90.00
_cell.angle_beta   90.00
_cell.angle_gamma   90.00
#
_symmetry.space_group_name_H-M   'P 1'
#
loop_
_entity.id
_entity.type
_entity.pdbx_description
1 polymer ?
#
loop_
_entity_poly.entity_id
_entity_poly.type
_entity_poly.pdbx_seq_one_letter_code
_entity_poly.pdbx_strand_id
1 'polypeptide(L)'
;MKHPNFPLFVHCALLLLLLTLGWRASTGVPVPDLSTEKCEQCSLLFRSLLLNFTDLLNSSVCFGITSNKVVLKSKAQTLLTCTPTLSQVTSVMMSSLSHLSWQSECLRNIMKDLAHYDTVIQSYIKSSLRNPEEEVPPLNQTLGIIQSLRKNCAMMTNGEDDSEVTVPVWGSESFINRQDMCNMLRGFYVRTITINRAMGYISSGDHRK
;
A
#
# COMPACT_ATOMS: atom_id res chain seq x y z
N MET A 1 38.97 -36.95 57.71
CA MET A 1 38.64 -35.74 56.92
C MET A 1 38.27 -36.13 55.50
N LYS A 2 36.99 -35.99 55.12
CA LYS A 2 36.52 -35.71 53.74
C LYS A 2 35.00 -35.56 53.79
N HIS A 3 34.54 -34.31 53.77
CA HIS A 3 33.13 -34.00 53.55
C HIS A 3 32.82 -34.14 52.04
N PRO A 4 31.70 -34.78 51.65
CA PRO A 4 31.32 -34.83 50.25
C PRO A 4 30.67 -33.51 49.84
N ASN A 5 31.12 -32.97 48.70
CA ASN A 5 30.61 -31.77 48.02
C ASN A 5 29.19 -32.01 47.48
N PHE A 6 28.19 -32.00 48.34
CA PHE A 6 26.77 -32.07 47.96
C PHE A 6 26.17 -30.80 47.32
N PRO A 7 26.61 -29.55 47.59
CA PRO A 7 25.88 -28.37 47.12
C PRO A 7 26.14 -28.01 45.64
N LEU A 8 27.24 -28.52 45.05
CA LEU A 8 27.62 -28.21 43.67
C LEU A 8 26.76 -28.96 42.64
N PHE A 9 26.39 -30.20 42.95
CA PHE A 9 25.66 -31.07 42.04
C PHE A 9 24.20 -30.60 41.83
N VAL A 10 23.58 -30.07 42.89
CA VAL A 10 22.22 -29.54 42.87
C VAL A 10 22.12 -28.24 42.07
N HIS A 11 23.15 -27.38 42.13
CA HIS A 11 23.21 -26.14 41.35
C HIS A 11 23.35 -26.40 39.85
N CYS A 12 24.18 -27.37 39.44
CA CYS A 12 24.31 -27.74 38.03
C CYS A 12 23.03 -28.35 37.46
N ALA A 13 22.31 -29.16 38.25
CA ALA A 13 21.04 -29.74 37.83
C ALA A 13 19.93 -28.69 37.64
N LEU A 14 19.87 -27.66 38.51
CA LEU A 14 18.90 -26.57 38.39
C LEU A 14 19.18 -25.67 37.18
N LEU A 15 20.46 -25.38 36.90
CA LEU A 15 20.87 -24.58 35.73
C LEU A 15 20.56 -25.29 34.40
N LEU A 16 20.74 -26.61 34.34
CA LEU A 16 20.39 -27.41 33.16
C LEU A 16 18.86 -27.47 32.92
N LEU A 17 18.06 -27.50 33.99
CA LEU A 17 16.60 -27.46 33.90
C LEU A 17 16.08 -26.09 33.42
N LEU A 18 16.73 -24.98 33.80
CA LEU A 18 16.36 -23.65 33.33
C LEU A 18 16.70 -23.41 31.84
N LEU A 19 17.76 -24.06 31.33
CA LEU A 19 18.14 -23.99 29.92
C LEU A 19 17.19 -24.76 28.98
N THR A 20 16.52 -25.80 29.47
CA THR A 20 15.54 -26.58 28.66
C THR A 20 14.14 -25.97 28.64
N LEU A 21 13.78 -25.14 29.64
CA LEU A 21 12.51 -24.39 29.65
C LEU A 21 12.50 -23.17 28.71
N GLY A 22 13.66 -22.76 28.18
CA GLY A 22 13.78 -21.65 27.22
C GLY A 22 13.41 -22.02 25.78
N TRP A 23 13.14 -23.30 25.48
CA TRP A 23 12.80 -23.76 24.13
C TRP A 23 11.34 -23.49 23.80
N ARG A 24 10.94 -22.20 23.77
CA ARG A 24 9.79 -21.82 22.98
C ARG A 24 10.20 -21.96 21.53
N ALA A 25 9.74 -23.03 20.87
CA ALA A 25 9.75 -23.10 19.42
C ALA A 25 8.90 -21.92 18.93
N SER A 26 9.58 -20.84 18.55
CA SER A 26 8.96 -19.73 17.82
C SER A 26 8.50 -20.32 16.50
N THR A 27 7.23 -20.70 16.42
CA THR A 27 6.60 -21.05 15.15
C THR A 27 6.44 -19.76 14.36
N GLY A 28 7.50 -19.37 13.64
CA GLY A 28 7.39 -18.39 12.57
C GLY A 28 6.60 -19.05 11.45
N VAL A 29 5.30 -18.80 11.39
CA VAL A 29 4.53 -19.10 10.18
C VAL A 29 5.10 -18.20 9.08
N PRO A 30 5.45 -18.72 7.90
CA PRO A 30 5.86 -17.87 6.79
C PRO A 30 4.70 -16.92 6.49
N VAL A 31 4.92 -15.64 6.74
CA VAL A 31 3.99 -14.59 6.27
C VAL A 31 3.93 -14.76 4.75
N PRO A 32 2.74 -14.76 4.13
CA PRO A 32 2.62 -14.91 2.69
C PRO A 32 3.39 -13.79 1.99
N ASP A 33 4.59 -14.08 1.50
CA ASP A 33 5.33 -13.18 0.64
C ASP A 33 4.71 -13.27 -0.76
N LEU A 34 4.71 -12.15 -1.47
CA LEU A 34 4.22 -12.13 -2.84
C LEU A 34 5.22 -12.93 -3.69
N SER A 35 4.75 -13.91 -4.46
CA SER A 35 5.65 -14.64 -5.37
C SER A 35 6.29 -13.66 -6.36
N THR A 36 7.53 -13.93 -6.79
CA THR A 36 8.26 -13.05 -7.72
C THR A 36 7.46 -12.73 -8.98
N GLU A 37 6.77 -13.73 -9.54
CA GLU A 37 5.87 -13.58 -10.69
C GLU A 37 4.70 -12.62 -10.41
N LYS A 38 4.09 -12.74 -9.22
CA LYS A 38 2.99 -11.85 -8.81
C LYS A 38 3.49 -10.43 -8.53
N CYS A 39 4.71 -10.28 -8.00
CA CYS A 39 5.39 -8.98 -7.88
C CYS A 39 5.59 -8.30 -9.23
N GLU A 40 6.08 -9.02 -10.24
CA GLU A 40 6.28 -8.49 -11.59
C GLU A 40 4.95 -8.07 -12.24
N GLN A 41 3.93 -8.93 -12.18
CA GLN A 41 2.61 -8.61 -12.71
C GLN A 41 2.01 -7.36 -12.04
N CYS A 42 2.13 -7.26 -10.71
CA CYS A 42 1.65 -6.10 -9.98
C CYS A 42 2.42 -4.82 -10.34
N SER A 43 3.74 -4.91 -10.48
CA SER A 43 4.58 -3.80 -10.94
C SER A 43 4.13 -3.28 -12.31
N LEU A 44 3.83 -4.17 -13.25
CA LEU A 44 3.29 -3.81 -14.57
C LEU A 44 1.91 -3.13 -14.49
N LEU A 45 1.00 -3.64 -13.66
CA LEU A 45 -0.33 -3.03 -13.46
C LEU A 45 -0.22 -1.63 -12.82
N PHE A 46 0.68 -1.44 -11.84
CA PHE A 46 0.91 -0.12 -11.24
C PHE A 46 1.52 0.86 -12.24
N ARG A 47 2.39 0.39 -13.14
CA ARG A 47 2.89 1.20 -14.26
C ARG A 47 1.79 1.60 -15.22
N SER A 48 0.91 0.65 -15.56
CA SER A 48 -0.27 0.93 -16.39
C SER A 48 -1.16 2.00 -15.76
N LEU A 49 -1.39 1.93 -14.44
CA LEU A 49 -2.14 2.95 -13.70
C LEU A 49 -1.50 4.34 -13.84
N LEU A 50 -0.18 4.45 -13.64
CA LEU A 50 0.53 5.74 -13.75
C LEU A 50 0.42 6.35 -15.16
N LEU A 51 0.60 5.53 -16.20
CA LEU A 51 0.47 5.99 -17.59
C LEU A 51 -0.96 6.43 -17.88
N ASN A 52 -1.95 5.61 -17.50
CA ASN A 52 -3.35 5.92 -17.70
C ASN A 52 -3.79 7.21 -16.97
N PHE A 53 -3.20 7.53 -15.81
CA PHE A 53 -3.43 8.82 -15.15
C PHE A 53 -2.93 10.01 -15.96
N THR A 54 -1.85 9.85 -16.71
CA THR A 54 -1.34 10.90 -17.60
C THR A 54 -2.39 11.21 -18.68
N ASP A 55 -3.02 10.19 -19.25
CA ASP A 55 -4.09 10.35 -20.24
C ASP A 55 -5.38 10.91 -19.59
N LEU A 56 -5.76 10.39 -18.42
CA LEU A 56 -6.93 10.84 -17.67
C LEU A 56 -6.86 12.32 -17.32
N LEU A 57 -5.70 12.82 -16.87
CA LEU A 57 -5.51 14.22 -16.51
C LEU A 57 -5.54 15.16 -17.74
N ASN A 58 -5.30 14.63 -18.94
CA ASN A 58 -5.43 15.35 -20.20
C ASN A 58 -6.81 15.17 -20.87
N SER A 59 -7.68 14.35 -20.29
CA SER A 59 -9.02 14.06 -20.84
C SER A 59 -10.06 15.13 -20.52
N SER A 60 -11.26 14.93 -21.07
CA SER A 60 -12.51 15.66 -20.77
C SER A 60 -12.86 15.75 -19.27
N VAL A 61 -12.22 14.98 -18.38
CA VAL A 61 -12.42 15.10 -16.92
C VAL A 61 -11.71 16.33 -16.35
N CYS A 62 -10.53 16.67 -16.88
CA CYS A 62 -9.68 17.76 -16.38
C CYS A 62 -9.49 18.91 -17.38
N PHE A 63 -9.81 18.72 -18.66
CA PHE A 63 -9.66 19.73 -19.71
C PHE A 63 -10.34 21.07 -19.37
N GLY A 64 -9.63 22.19 -19.48
CA GLY A 64 -10.19 23.51 -19.14
C GLY A 64 -10.44 23.75 -17.64
N ILE A 65 -10.07 22.83 -16.74
CA ILE A 65 -9.98 23.13 -15.30
C ILE A 65 -8.65 23.85 -15.04
N THR A 66 -8.72 25.16 -14.78
CA THR A 66 -7.56 26.02 -14.54
C THR A 66 -6.98 25.90 -13.12
N SER A 67 -7.71 25.30 -12.18
CA SER A 67 -7.20 24.97 -10.86
C SER A 67 -5.98 24.06 -11.01
N ASN A 68 -4.88 24.38 -10.32
CA ASN A 68 -3.70 23.50 -10.18
C ASN A 68 -3.66 22.83 -8.79
N LYS A 69 -4.77 22.86 -8.05
CA LYS A 69 -4.84 22.30 -6.71
C LYS A 69 -4.65 20.79 -6.75
N VAL A 70 -3.82 20.29 -5.84
CA VAL A 70 -3.60 18.86 -5.58
C VAL A 70 -4.30 18.55 -4.27
N VAL A 71 -5.35 17.73 -4.32
CA VAL A 71 -6.17 17.41 -3.14
C VAL A 71 -6.05 15.93 -2.82
N LEU A 72 -5.60 15.64 -1.60
CA LEU A 72 -5.40 14.29 -1.11
C LEU A 72 -6.46 13.96 -0.05
N LYS A 73 -7.47 13.17 -0.41
CA LYS A 73 -8.57 12.83 0.52
C LYS A 73 -8.46 11.45 1.16
N SER A 74 -7.70 10.51 0.58
CA SER A 74 -7.51 9.22 1.26
C SER A 74 -6.65 9.42 2.51
N LYS A 75 -7.07 8.76 3.59
CA LYS A 75 -6.40 8.75 4.90
C LYS A 75 -5.16 7.84 4.93
N ALA A 76 -4.84 7.15 3.83
CA ALA A 76 -3.68 6.28 3.76
C ALA A 76 -2.37 7.07 3.94
N GLN A 77 -1.44 6.48 4.69
CA GLN A 77 -0.13 7.07 4.97
C GLN A 77 0.93 6.65 3.93
N THR A 78 0.50 6.36 2.70
CA THR A 78 1.35 5.83 1.61
C THR A 78 2.65 6.60 1.40
N LEU A 79 2.61 7.94 1.46
CA LEU A 79 3.83 8.73 1.31
C LEU A 79 4.83 8.46 2.44
N LEU A 80 4.35 8.36 3.68
CA LEU A 80 5.17 8.09 4.86
C LEU A 80 5.68 6.65 4.87
N THR A 81 4.81 5.69 4.56
CA THR A 81 5.12 4.26 4.67
C THR A 81 5.86 3.70 3.48
N CYS A 82 5.72 4.29 2.28
CA CYS A 82 6.34 3.76 1.05
C CYS A 82 7.58 4.55 0.59
N THR A 83 7.99 5.58 1.32
CA THR A 83 9.27 6.26 1.06
C THR A 83 10.38 5.51 1.82
N PRO A 84 11.41 4.98 1.14
CA PRO A 84 12.55 4.37 1.81
C PRO A 84 13.21 5.41 2.72
N THR A 85 13.41 5.11 4.00
CA THR A 85 14.13 6.06 4.89
C THR A 85 15.63 5.89 4.73
N LEU A 86 16.38 7.00 4.71
CA LEU A 86 17.84 7.00 4.51
C LEU A 86 18.60 6.14 5.55
N SER A 87 18.04 5.95 6.76
CA SER A 87 18.64 5.05 7.78
C SER A 87 18.51 3.56 7.44
N GLN A 88 17.55 3.18 6.59
CA GLN A 88 17.38 1.80 6.10
C GLN A 88 18.41 1.45 5.01
N VAL A 89 18.94 2.45 4.31
CA VAL A 89 19.96 2.27 3.25
C VAL A 89 21.38 2.13 3.81
N THR A 90 21.60 2.55 5.07
CA THR A 90 22.94 2.58 5.70
C THR A 90 23.14 1.52 6.77
N SER A 91 22.07 0.87 7.25
CA SER A 91 22.16 -0.18 8.27
C SER A 91 22.11 -1.56 7.64
N VAL A 92 23.29 -2.11 7.35
CA VAL A 92 23.56 -3.51 6.96
C VAL A 92 23.08 -4.54 8.02
N MET A 93 22.39 -4.10 9.09
CA MET A 93 21.88 -4.93 10.18
C MET A 93 20.41 -4.67 10.52
N MET A 94 19.53 -4.41 9.54
CA MET A 94 18.10 -4.54 9.81
C MET A 94 17.68 -6.01 9.73
N SER A 95 17.05 -6.51 10.80
CA SER A 95 16.49 -7.87 10.82
C SER A 95 15.54 -8.08 9.63
N SER A 96 15.51 -9.28 9.05
CA SER A 96 14.55 -9.64 7.99
C SER A 96 13.10 -9.35 8.39
N LEU A 97 12.80 -9.41 9.69
CA LEU A 97 11.49 -9.10 10.27
C LEU A 97 11.08 -7.63 10.12
N SER A 98 12.00 -6.68 10.34
CA SER A 98 11.71 -5.24 10.15
C SER A 98 11.48 -4.87 8.68
N HIS A 99 12.14 -5.58 7.77
CA HIS A 99 12.00 -5.34 6.34
C HIS A 99 10.65 -5.86 5.79
N LEU A 100 10.26 -7.08 6.16
CA LEU A 100 8.95 -7.66 5.84
C LEU A 100 7.79 -6.82 6.42
N SER A 101 8.02 -6.21 7.59
CA SER A 101 7.06 -5.27 8.20
C SER A 101 6.90 -3.97 7.40
N TRP A 102 7.95 -3.46 6.77
CA TRP A 102 7.85 -2.24 5.95
C TRP A 102 7.09 -2.48 4.64
N GLN A 103 7.42 -3.56 3.93
CA GLN A 103 6.77 -3.91 2.67
C GLN A 103 5.27 -4.14 2.84
N SER A 104 4.90 -4.90 3.87
CA SER A 104 3.49 -5.15 4.20
C SER A 104 2.75 -3.86 4.58
N GLU A 105 3.37 -2.98 5.37
CA GLU A 105 2.78 -1.69 5.73
C GLU A 105 2.59 -0.77 4.52
N CYS A 106 3.60 -0.69 3.66
CA CYS A 106 3.51 0.08 2.42
C CYS A 106 2.37 -0.46 1.55
N LEU A 107 2.36 -1.76 1.24
CA LEU A 107 1.33 -2.39 0.41
C LEU A 107 -0.08 -2.22 1.00
N ARG A 108 -0.22 -2.31 2.33
CA ARG A 108 -1.49 -2.05 3.03
C ARG A 108 -2.01 -0.63 2.75
N ASN A 109 -1.15 0.38 2.84
CA ASN A 109 -1.55 1.77 2.56
C ASN A 109 -1.83 2.01 1.07
N ILE A 110 -1.10 1.35 0.17
CA ILE A 110 -1.39 1.35 -1.27
C ILE A 110 -2.79 0.79 -1.55
N MET A 111 -3.16 -0.33 -0.91
CA MET A 111 -4.50 -0.91 -1.07
C MET A 111 -5.60 0.00 -0.53
N LYS A 112 -5.36 0.70 0.59
CA LYS A 112 -6.28 1.72 1.11
C LYS A 112 -6.48 2.89 0.14
N ASP A 113 -5.42 3.34 -0.52
CA ASP A 113 -5.52 4.34 -1.58
C ASP A 113 -6.38 3.85 -2.75
N LEU A 114 -6.10 2.65 -3.25
CA LEU A 114 -6.86 2.07 -4.35
C LEU A 114 -8.35 1.91 -3.99
N ALA A 115 -8.65 1.45 -2.78
CA ALA A 115 -10.02 1.29 -2.30
C ALA A 115 -10.78 2.63 -2.21
N HIS A 116 -10.11 3.65 -1.68
CA HIS A 116 -10.66 4.99 -1.61
C HIS A 116 -10.99 5.53 -3.01
N TYR A 117 -10.02 5.47 -3.94
CA TYR A 117 -10.21 6.07 -5.26
C TYR A 117 -11.16 5.26 -6.15
N ASP A 118 -11.26 3.94 -5.99
CA ASP A 118 -12.32 3.13 -6.60
C ASP A 118 -13.71 3.65 -6.20
N THR A 119 -13.92 3.91 -4.90
CA THR A 119 -15.20 4.41 -4.39
C THR A 119 -15.46 5.86 -4.81
N VAL A 120 -14.45 6.73 -4.75
CA VAL A 120 -14.56 8.13 -5.20
C VAL A 120 -14.96 8.20 -6.68
N ILE A 121 -14.26 7.47 -7.56
CA ILE A 121 -14.56 7.45 -9.00
C ILE A 121 -15.97 6.93 -9.26
N GLN A 122 -16.35 5.82 -8.63
CA GLN A 122 -17.70 5.27 -8.78
C GLN A 122 -18.79 6.25 -8.31
N SER A 123 -18.56 6.95 -7.21
CA SER A 123 -19.52 7.94 -6.69
C SER A 123 -19.63 9.16 -7.62
N TYR A 124 -18.52 9.62 -8.20
CA TYR A 124 -18.50 10.73 -9.15
C TYR A 124 -19.27 10.39 -10.42
N ILE A 125 -19.07 9.19 -10.98
CA ILE A 125 -19.78 8.73 -12.19
C ILE A 125 -21.31 8.71 -11.97
N LYS A 126 -21.76 8.46 -10.73
CA LYS A 126 -23.18 8.47 -10.35
C LYS A 126 -23.72 9.88 -10.04
N SER A 127 -22.85 10.90 -10.01
CA SER A 127 -23.22 12.28 -9.69
C SER A 127 -23.71 13.04 -10.94
N SER A 128 -24.04 14.32 -10.76
CA SER A 128 -24.36 15.20 -11.90
C SER A 128 -23.08 15.54 -12.68
N LEU A 129 -22.91 14.89 -13.83
CA LEU A 129 -21.81 15.12 -14.77
C LEU A 129 -22.15 16.20 -15.80
N ARG A 130 -21.13 16.87 -16.34
CA ARG A 130 -21.32 17.89 -17.37
C ARG A 130 -21.51 17.25 -18.74
N ASN A 131 -20.65 16.29 -19.08
CA ASN A 131 -20.74 15.52 -20.32
C ASN A 131 -20.42 14.03 -20.03
N PRO A 132 -21.43 13.21 -19.70
CA PRO A 132 -21.22 11.79 -19.39
C PRO A 132 -20.52 11.01 -20.50
N GLU A 133 -20.84 11.30 -21.77
CA GLU A 133 -20.31 10.57 -22.93
C GLU A 133 -18.79 10.74 -23.07
N GLU A 134 -18.27 11.90 -22.67
CA GLU A 134 -16.85 12.18 -22.70
C GLU A 134 -16.15 11.87 -21.38
N GLU A 135 -16.79 12.13 -20.24
CA GLU A 135 -16.15 12.01 -18.91
C GLU A 135 -16.10 10.57 -18.40
N VAL A 136 -17.13 9.77 -18.65
CA VAL A 136 -17.24 8.41 -18.10
C VAL A 136 -16.24 7.42 -18.71
N PRO A 137 -15.98 7.38 -20.04
CA PRO A 137 -15.05 6.42 -20.61
C PRO A 137 -13.64 6.43 -20.00
N PRO A 138 -12.93 7.58 -19.88
CA PRO A 138 -11.59 7.59 -19.29
C PRO A 138 -11.62 7.25 -17.78
N LEU A 139 -12.70 7.60 -17.07
CA LEU A 139 -12.87 7.21 -15.67
C LEU A 139 -13.08 5.71 -15.52
N ASN A 140 -13.90 5.08 -16.37
CA ASN A 140 -14.14 3.64 -16.36
C ASN A 140 -12.88 2.85 -16.73
N GLN A 141 -12.09 3.33 -17.68
CA GLN A 141 -10.80 2.72 -18.01
C GLN A 141 -9.88 2.72 -16.79
N THR A 142 -9.77 3.88 -16.11
CA THR A 142 -8.97 4.02 -14.88
C THR A 142 -9.49 3.11 -13.77
N LEU A 143 -10.81 3.07 -13.58
CA LEU A 143 -11.49 2.24 -12.59
C LEU A 143 -11.21 0.75 -12.82
N GLY A 144 -11.23 0.28 -14.07
CA GLY A 144 -10.90 -1.10 -14.42
C GLY A 144 -9.47 -1.49 -14.02
N ILE A 145 -8.50 -0.58 -14.18
CA ILE A 145 -7.11 -0.82 -13.74
C ILE A 145 -7.04 -0.88 -12.21
N ILE A 146 -7.70 0.04 -11.50
CA ILE A 146 -7.74 0.05 -10.04
C ILE A 146 -8.36 -1.24 -9.50
N GLN A 147 -9.48 -1.68 -10.06
CA GLN A 147 -10.16 -2.92 -9.67
C GLN A 147 -9.30 -4.16 -9.95
N SER A 148 -8.59 -4.17 -11.08
CA SER A 148 -7.63 -5.23 -11.41
C SER A 148 -6.47 -5.28 -10.41
N LEU A 149 -5.93 -4.12 -10.01
CA LEU A 149 -4.91 -4.02 -8.96
C LEU A 149 -5.43 -4.54 -7.63
N ARG A 150 -6.61 -4.11 -7.19
CA ARG A 150 -7.22 -4.58 -5.94
C ARG A 150 -7.44 -6.09 -5.95
N LYS A 151 -7.89 -6.66 -7.07
CA LYS A 151 -8.15 -8.09 -7.20
C LYS A 151 -6.88 -8.93 -7.26
N ASN A 152 -5.92 -8.51 -8.08
CA ASN A 152 -4.75 -9.33 -8.41
C ASN A 152 -3.55 -9.06 -7.51
N CYS A 153 -3.47 -7.87 -6.89
CA CYS A 153 -2.33 -7.42 -6.09
C CYS A 153 -2.63 -7.25 -4.60
N ALA A 154 -3.85 -7.55 -4.17
CA ALA A 154 -4.12 -7.67 -2.74
C ALA A 154 -3.20 -8.74 -2.12
N MET A 155 -2.46 -8.31 -1.10
CA MET A 155 -1.96 -9.25 -0.11
C MET A 155 -3.16 -9.79 0.67
N MET A 156 -3.13 -11.08 1.04
CA MET A 156 -4.12 -11.69 1.93
C MET A 156 -3.95 -11.06 3.32
N THR A 157 -4.37 -9.80 3.50
CA THR A 157 -4.46 -9.17 4.81
C THR A 157 -5.66 -9.81 5.48
N ASN A 158 -5.41 -10.64 6.49
CA ASN A 158 -6.45 -11.22 7.31
C ASN A 158 -7.28 -10.10 7.95
N GLY A 159 -8.41 -9.78 7.33
CA GLY A 159 -9.57 -9.15 7.98
C GLY A 159 -9.39 -7.79 8.65
N GLU A 160 -8.42 -6.96 8.26
CA GLU A 160 -8.35 -5.58 8.78
C GLU A 160 -9.05 -4.60 7.85
N ASP A 161 -10.23 -4.18 8.33
CA ASP A 161 -11.09 -3.05 7.97
C ASP A 161 -10.67 -2.25 6.72
N ASP A 162 -11.51 -2.34 5.68
CA ASP A 162 -11.72 -1.26 4.72
C ASP A 162 -12.02 0.00 5.53
N SER A 163 -10.96 0.74 5.87
CA SER A 163 -11.04 1.95 6.69
C SER A 163 -12.12 2.84 6.09
N GLU A 164 -13.07 3.31 6.91
CA GLU A 164 -14.24 4.09 6.51
C GLU A 164 -13.92 5.04 5.34
N VAL A 165 -14.29 4.62 4.14
CA VAL A 165 -14.00 5.35 2.92
C VAL A 165 -14.92 6.55 2.90
N THR A 166 -14.39 7.71 3.26
CA THR A 166 -15.14 8.96 3.21
C THR A 166 -15.38 9.33 1.74
N VAL A 167 -16.61 9.13 1.28
CA VAL A 167 -17.04 9.49 -0.07
C VAL A 167 -17.31 10.99 -0.14
N PRO A 168 -16.81 11.70 -1.17
CA PRO A 168 -17.17 13.09 -1.39
C PRO A 168 -18.68 13.25 -1.59
N VAL A 169 -19.26 14.29 -0.98
CA VAL A 169 -20.62 14.72 -1.30
C VAL A 169 -20.56 15.59 -2.54
N TRP A 170 -21.19 15.14 -3.62
CA TRP A 170 -21.26 15.87 -4.88
C TRP A 170 -22.45 16.82 -4.86
N GLY A 171 -22.25 18.08 -5.27
CA GLY A 171 -23.30 19.08 -5.36
C GLY A 171 -24.12 18.94 -6.65
N SER A 172 -25.04 19.87 -6.87
CA SER A 172 -25.79 19.99 -8.13
C SER A 172 -25.00 20.67 -9.26
N GLU A 173 -23.92 21.37 -8.93
CA GLU A 173 -23.10 22.10 -9.90
C GLU A 173 -22.03 21.19 -10.53
N SER A 174 -22.30 20.69 -11.72
CA SER A 174 -21.42 19.75 -12.43
C SER A 174 -20.01 20.30 -12.68
N PHE A 175 -19.85 21.62 -12.92
CA PHE A 175 -18.53 22.24 -13.08
C PHE A 175 -17.69 22.17 -11.78
N ILE A 176 -18.31 22.45 -10.63
CA ILE A 176 -17.62 22.38 -9.32
C ILE A 176 -17.27 20.93 -9.00
N ASN A 177 -18.19 19.99 -9.20
CA ASN A 177 -17.92 18.56 -9.02
C ASN A 177 -16.74 18.09 -9.88
N ARG A 178 -16.73 18.48 -11.15
CA ARG A 178 -15.65 18.16 -12.09
C ARG A 178 -14.31 18.77 -11.68
N GLN A 179 -14.32 20.02 -11.21
CA GLN A 179 -13.11 20.66 -10.66
C GLN A 179 -12.58 19.90 -9.44
N ASP A 180 -13.45 19.54 -8.51
CA ASP A 180 -13.08 18.78 -7.30
C ASP A 180 -12.56 17.39 -7.65
N MET A 181 -13.22 16.70 -8.58
CA MET A 181 -12.76 15.42 -9.09
C MET A 181 -11.38 15.53 -9.73
N CYS A 182 -11.15 16.53 -10.60
CA CYS A 182 -9.85 16.76 -11.20
C CYS A 182 -8.76 17.06 -10.16
N ASN A 183 -9.05 17.87 -9.14
CA ASN A 183 -8.11 18.14 -8.03
C ASN A 183 -7.76 16.87 -7.24
N MET A 184 -8.73 15.97 -7.03
CA MET A 184 -8.51 14.69 -6.36
C MET A 184 -7.72 13.70 -7.22
N LEU A 185 -7.97 13.66 -8.53
CA LEU A 185 -7.21 12.83 -9.46
C LEU A 185 -5.75 13.28 -9.55
N ARG A 186 -5.47 14.58 -9.50
CA ARG A 186 -4.09 15.10 -9.39
C ARG A 186 -3.43 14.66 -8.08
N GLY A 187 -4.16 14.70 -6.97
CA GLY A 187 -3.70 14.13 -5.69
C GLY A 187 -3.34 12.66 -5.82
N PHE A 188 -4.19 11.88 -6.48
CA PHE A 188 -3.92 10.47 -6.67
C PHE A 188 -2.72 10.23 -7.58
N TYR A 189 -2.58 10.99 -8.66
CA TYR A 189 -1.43 10.89 -9.57
C TYR A 189 -0.09 11.06 -8.84
N VAL A 190 0.00 12.00 -7.89
CA VAL A 190 1.21 12.14 -7.06
C VAL A 190 1.46 10.87 -6.22
N ARG A 191 0.41 10.25 -5.69
CA ARG A 191 0.53 8.96 -4.99
C ARG A 191 0.92 7.83 -5.94
N THR A 192 0.38 7.76 -7.17
CA THR A 192 0.75 6.69 -8.12
C THR A 192 2.22 6.74 -8.52
N ILE A 193 2.84 7.93 -8.56
CA ILE A 193 4.31 8.06 -8.71
C ILE A 193 5.04 7.41 -7.54
N THR A 194 4.64 7.72 -6.30
CA THR A 194 5.26 7.14 -5.09
C THR A 194 5.08 5.62 -5.06
N ILE A 195 3.87 5.16 -5.37
CA ILE A 195 3.52 3.74 -5.48
C ILE A 195 4.41 3.04 -6.50
N ASN A 196 4.58 3.61 -7.71
CA ASN A 196 5.41 3.01 -8.75
C ASN A 196 6.88 2.88 -8.32
N ARG A 197 7.42 3.89 -7.61
CA ARG A 197 8.78 3.81 -7.06
C ARG A 197 8.91 2.68 -6.04
N ALA A 198 7.96 2.57 -5.11
CA ALA A 198 7.96 1.52 -4.09
C ALA A 198 7.82 0.13 -4.72
N MET A 199 6.90 -0.04 -5.68
CA MET A 199 6.72 -1.31 -6.39
C MET A 199 7.93 -1.68 -7.23
N GLY A 200 8.61 -0.70 -7.83
CA GLY A 200 9.89 -0.91 -8.50
C GLY A 200 10.94 -1.50 -7.55
N TYR A 201 11.14 -0.88 -6.39
CA TYR A 201 12.07 -1.35 -5.34
C TYR A 201 11.71 -2.74 -4.78
N ILE A 202 10.41 -3.01 -4.59
CA ILE A 202 9.93 -4.33 -4.17
C ILE A 202 10.24 -5.36 -5.27
N SER A 203 9.91 -5.05 -6.53
CA SER A 203 10.08 -5.99 -7.65
C SER A 203 11.54 -6.28 -8.01
N SER A 204 12.46 -5.31 -7.85
CA SER A 204 13.89 -5.51 -8.14
C SER A 204 14.59 -6.42 -7.12
N GLY A 205 13.94 -6.68 -5.98
CA GLY A 205 14.56 -7.40 -4.87
C GLY A 205 15.71 -6.63 -4.21
N ASP A 206 15.92 -5.35 -4.52
CA ASP A 206 16.97 -4.52 -3.89
C ASP A 206 16.79 -4.43 -2.38
N HIS A 207 15.55 -4.58 -1.95
CA HIS A 207 15.11 -4.65 -0.58
C HIS A 207 15.59 -5.91 0.18
N ARG A 208 16.12 -6.92 -0.53
CA ARG A 208 16.67 -8.17 0.02
C ARG A 208 18.21 -8.21 -0.02
N LYS A 209 18.86 -7.18 -0.58
CA LYS A 209 20.32 -7.08 -0.68
C LYS A 209 20.90 -6.40 0.54
#